data_AF-A0A9P6LU16-F1
#
_entry.id   AF-A0A9P6LU16-F1
#
_cell.length_a   1.000
_cell.length_b   1.000
_cell.length_c   1.000
_cell.angle_alpha   90.00
_cell.angle_beta   90.00
_cell.angle_gamma   90.00
#
_symmetry.space_group_name_H-M   'P 1'
#
loop_
_entity.id
_entity.type
_entity.pdbx_description
1 polymer ?
#
loop_
_entity_poly.entity_id
_entity_poly.type
_entity_poly.pdbx_seq_one_letter_code
_entity_poly.pdbx_strand_id
1 'polypeptide(L)'
;MPESTASSGTQLMADAHPDPVLTLEDFLAKAAADAVYQDAVSRLPGQFRLFHVATDYYEWPLEQRAGAMACPSTFHLCKTLVFENTRWKQDESKALNEDRYWCVIVQYEGSVNTTKLEKAVRERTGASRKTMHLRIAPAEKSFELTGFINNAVSPIGMKMSLPILTSVAIAELSPPLLYLGAGHADWKIALPTSAFIEKWNASVVDFS
;
A
#
# COMPACT_ATOMS: atom_id res chain seq x y z
N MET A 1 29.61 -49.55 10.21
CA MET A 1 28.81 -48.98 11.32
C MET A 1 29.79 -48.65 12.44
N PRO A 2 29.83 -47.42 13.02
CA PRO A 2 28.99 -46.22 12.82
C PRO A 2 29.83 -44.95 12.41
N GLU A 3 29.26 -44.02 11.63
CA GLU A 3 28.71 -42.66 11.97
C GLU A 3 29.76 -41.56 12.21
N SER A 4 29.83 -40.53 11.35
CA SER A 4 29.19 -39.17 11.45
C SER A 4 29.94 -38.25 12.44
N THR A 5 30.25 -36.98 12.18
CA THR A 5 29.45 -35.88 11.64
C THR A 5 30.32 -34.76 11.06
N ALA A 6 29.81 -34.09 10.02
CA ALA A 6 30.22 -32.74 9.64
C ALA A 6 29.68 -31.70 10.64
N SER A 7 30.47 -30.67 10.95
CA SER A 7 29.98 -29.35 11.41
C SER A 7 31.16 -28.38 11.56
N SER A 8 31.26 -27.40 10.67
CA SER A 8 31.81 -26.09 11.03
C SER A 8 30.93 -25.04 10.40
N GLY A 9 29.90 -24.65 11.15
CA GLY A 9 28.96 -23.60 10.79
C GLY A 9 29.68 -22.26 10.62
N THR A 10 29.50 -21.64 9.46
CA THR A 10 29.69 -20.21 9.30
C THR A 10 28.48 -19.52 9.92
N GLN A 11 28.67 -19.05 11.14
CA GLN A 11 27.71 -18.27 11.90
C GLN A 11 27.65 -16.85 11.32
N LEU A 12 26.66 -16.61 10.45
CA LEU A 12 26.25 -15.28 9.99
C LEU A 12 24.72 -15.29 9.83
N MET A 13 24.02 -15.16 10.95
CA MET A 13 22.72 -14.51 11.00
C MET A 13 22.67 -13.86 12.38
N ALA A 14 22.88 -12.54 12.39
CA ALA A 14 22.59 -11.71 13.54
C ALA A 14 21.16 -12.01 13.98
N ASP A 15 20.97 -12.17 15.28
CA ASP A 15 19.70 -12.44 15.93
C ASP A 15 18.62 -11.53 15.34
N ALA A 16 17.80 -12.09 14.45
CA ALA A 16 16.57 -11.47 14.00
C ALA A 16 15.73 -11.32 15.25
N HIS A 17 15.62 -10.08 15.73
CA HIS A 17 14.90 -9.72 16.94
C HIS A 17 13.56 -10.46 16.99
N PRO A 18 13.33 -11.35 17.98
CA PRO A 18 12.01 -11.91 18.17
C PRO A 18 11.11 -10.78 18.69
N ASP A 19 9.98 -10.62 18.01
CA ASP A 19 8.85 -9.75 18.33
C ASP A 19 8.99 -8.25 18.07
N PRO A 20 8.15 -7.73 17.16
CA PRO A 20 7.33 -6.58 17.45
C PRO A 20 5.90 -7.07 17.60
N VAL A 21 5.51 -7.46 18.81
CA VAL A 21 4.10 -7.80 19.07
C VAL A 21 3.50 -6.75 19.99
N LEU A 22 3.14 -5.61 19.39
CA LEU A 22 1.80 -5.13 19.66
C LEU A 22 0.88 -6.13 18.94
N THR A 23 0.08 -6.83 19.72
CA THR A 23 -0.83 -7.88 19.27
C THR A 23 -1.91 -7.28 18.34
N LEU A 24 -2.66 -8.14 17.65
CA LEU A 24 -3.91 -7.71 17.02
C LEU A 24 -4.79 -6.95 18.03
N GLU A 25 -4.78 -7.32 19.31
CA GLU A 25 -5.56 -6.67 20.37
C GLU A 25 -5.11 -5.23 20.62
N ASP A 26 -3.82 -4.94 20.59
CA ASP A 26 -3.28 -3.58 20.74
C ASP A 26 -3.63 -2.69 19.53
N PHE A 27 -3.60 -3.26 18.32
CA PHE A 27 -4.08 -2.57 17.14
C PHE A 27 -5.59 -2.35 17.21
N LEU A 28 -6.36 -3.35 17.62
CA LEU A 28 -7.79 -3.23 17.82
C LEU A 28 -8.12 -2.21 18.92
N ALA A 29 -7.28 -2.03 19.94
CA ALA A 29 -7.42 -1.00 20.95
C ALA A 29 -7.15 0.41 20.39
N LYS A 30 -6.12 0.57 19.56
CA LYS A 30 -5.88 1.84 18.84
C LYS A 30 -6.98 2.12 17.82
N ALA A 31 -7.45 1.08 17.13
CA ALA A 31 -8.63 1.15 16.29
C ALA A 31 -9.85 1.54 17.13
N ALA A 32 -10.04 1.00 18.34
CA ALA A 32 -11.20 1.30 19.18
C ALA A 32 -11.30 2.79 19.54
N ALA A 33 -10.17 3.50 19.53
CA ALA A 33 -10.11 4.93 19.76
C ALA A 33 -10.33 5.80 18.50
N ASP A 34 -10.21 5.23 17.29
CA ASP A 34 -10.24 5.99 16.03
C ASP A 34 -11.16 5.34 14.98
N ALA A 35 -12.22 6.06 14.62
CA ALA A 35 -13.25 5.60 13.69
C ALA A 35 -12.70 5.22 12.30
N VAL A 36 -11.61 5.86 11.85
CA VAL A 36 -10.94 5.55 10.58
C VAL A 36 -10.34 4.15 10.60
N TYR A 37 -9.74 3.77 11.73
CA TYR A 37 -9.10 2.47 11.91
C TYR A 37 -10.12 1.36 12.16
N GLN A 38 -11.23 1.64 12.86
CA GLN A 38 -12.35 0.69 12.96
C GLN A 38 -12.91 0.33 11.58
N ASP A 39 -13.19 1.35 10.76
CA ASP A 39 -13.66 1.15 9.41
C ASP A 39 -12.64 0.35 8.58
N ALA A 40 -11.35 0.68 8.70
CA ALA A 40 -10.28 -0.03 8.02
C ALA A 40 -10.25 -1.52 8.39
N VAL A 41 -10.26 -1.85 9.69
CA VAL A 41 -10.28 -3.24 10.21
C VAL A 41 -11.47 -4.01 9.66
N SER A 42 -12.67 -3.43 9.72
CA SER A 42 -13.90 -4.09 9.29
C SER A 42 -13.89 -4.47 7.80
N ARG A 43 -13.04 -3.82 7.01
CA ARG A 43 -12.91 -4.03 5.57
C ARG A 43 -11.77 -4.96 5.18
N LEU A 44 -10.97 -5.44 6.13
CA LEU A 44 -9.85 -6.34 5.86
C LEU A 44 -10.31 -7.69 5.29
N PRO A 45 -9.47 -8.35 4.46
CA PRO A 45 -9.75 -9.71 3.99
C PRO A 45 -9.68 -10.71 5.15
N GLY A 46 -10.18 -11.93 4.97
CA GLY A 46 -10.13 -12.97 6.00
C GLY A 46 -8.70 -13.46 6.34
N GLN A 47 -7.70 -13.09 5.54
CA GLN A 47 -6.29 -13.40 5.76
C GLN A 47 -5.46 -12.12 5.61
N PHE A 48 -4.92 -11.60 6.71
CA PHE A 48 -3.98 -10.49 6.73
C PHE A 48 -3.06 -10.61 7.94
N ARG A 49 -1.98 -9.85 7.94
CA ARG A 49 -1.09 -9.68 9.09
C ARG A 49 -0.76 -8.22 9.27
N LEU A 50 -0.81 -7.75 10.51
CA LEU A 50 -0.35 -6.42 10.88
C LEU A 50 1.04 -6.51 11.47
N PHE A 51 1.81 -5.45 11.26
CA PHE A 51 3.14 -5.28 11.83
C PHE A 51 3.22 -3.91 12.45
N HIS A 52 3.69 -3.86 13.70
CA HIS A 52 4.18 -2.63 14.30
C HIS A 52 5.68 -2.54 14.01
N VAL A 53 6.13 -1.39 13.53
CA VAL A 53 7.54 -1.15 13.21
C VAL A 53 8.08 -0.03 14.09
N ALA A 54 9.41 0.10 14.14
CA ALA A 54 10.05 1.18 14.90
C ALA A 54 9.67 2.56 14.32
N THR A 55 9.70 3.59 15.15
CA THR A 55 9.32 4.96 14.75
C THR A 55 10.25 5.54 13.68
N ASP A 56 11.51 5.12 13.64
CA ASP A 56 12.53 5.49 12.65
C ASP A 56 12.51 4.59 11.39
N TYR A 57 11.51 3.70 11.24
CA TYR A 57 11.40 2.76 10.12
C TYR A 57 11.59 3.39 8.73
N TYR A 58 11.12 4.62 8.53
CA TYR A 58 11.24 5.34 7.26
C TYR A 58 12.62 5.95 6.99
N GLU A 59 13.53 5.91 7.97
CA GLU A 59 14.94 6.31 7.83
C GLU A 59 15.81 5.13 7.36
N TRP A 60 15.32 3.90 7.50
CA TRP A 60 16.07 2.69 7.17
C TRP A 60 16.13 2.41 5.66
N PRO A 61 17.15 1.67 5.16
CA PRO A 61 17.15 1.06 3.84
C PRO A 61 15.97 0.10 3.61
N LEU A 62 15.57 -0.13 2.36
CA LEU A 62 14.42 -0.98 2.03
C LEU A 62 14.60 -2.43 2.50
N GLU A 63 15.82 -2.96 2.46
CA GLU A 63 16.16 -4.31 2.89
C GLU A 63 15.89 -4.50 4.38
N GLN A 64 16.27 -3.50 5.20
CA GLN A 64 16.01 -3.53 6.64
C GLN A 64 14.52 -3.40 6.93
N ARG A 65 13.80 -2.55 6.19
CA ARG A 65 12.34 -2.44 6.28
C ARG A 65 11.64 -3.76 5.95
N ALA A 66 12.07 -4.43 4.89
CA ALA A 66 11.57 -5.74 4.49
C ALA A 66 11.86 -6.78 5.59
N GLY A 67 13.10 -6.82 6.10
CA GLY A 67 13.52 -7.72 7.17
C GLY A 67 12.67 -7.60 8.44
N ALA A 68 12.34 -6.37 8.85
CA ALA A 68 11.52 -6.10 10.05
C ALA A 68 10.11 -6.72 10.00
N MET A 69 9.60 -7.04 8.81
CA MET A 69 8.27 -7.66 8.62
C MET A 69 8.36 -9.09 8.07
N ALA A 70 9.56 -9.68 8.02
CA ALA A 70 9.82 -10.93 7.31
C ALA A 70 9.25 -10.93 5.89
N CYS A 71 9.36 -9.78 5.21
CA CYS A 71 8.88 -9.58 3.86
C CYS A 71 9.72 -10.40 2.88
N PRO A 72 9.14 -11.11 1.90
CA PRO A 72 9.90 -12.00 1.01
C PRO A 72 10.98 -11.28 0.18
N SER A 73 10.73 -10.03 -0.19
CA SER A 73 11.72 -9.16 -0.85
C SER A 73 11.31 -7.69 -0.77
N THR A 74 12.23 -6.77 -1.09
CA THR A 74 11.94 -5.33 -1.17
C THR A 74 10.87 -5.01 -2.23
N PHE A 75 10.74 -5.85 -3.27
CA PHE A 75 9.69 -5.72 -4.29
C PHE A 75 8.27 -5.93 -3.76
N HIS A 76 8.08 -6.56 -2.59
CA HIS A 76 6.75 -6.73 -2.00
C HIS A 76 6.33 -5.49 -1.19
N LEU A 77 7.28 -4.62 -0.82
CA LEU A 77 6.99 -3.37 -0.14
C LEU A 77 6.35 -2.40 -1.13
N CYS A 78 5.12 -2.00 -0.85
CA CYS A 78 4.37 -1.09 -1.69
C CYS A 78 4.03 0.21 -0.95
N LYS A 79 3.84 1.26 -1.72
CA LYS A 79 3.42 2.59 -1.26
C LYS A 79 2.12 2.98 -1.95
N THR A 80 1.30 3.70 -1.20
CA THR A 80 0.06 4.28 -1.67
C THR A 80 0.27 5.75 -1.94
N LEU A 81 -0.13 6.20 -3.11
CA LEU A 81 -0.04 7.60 -3.54
C LEU A 81 -1.41 8.07 -3.99
N VAL A 82 -1.77 9.30 -3.65
CA VAL A 82 -2.96 9.94 -4.20
C VAL A 82 -2.52 10.77 -5.40
N PHE A 83 -3.14 10.52 -6.56
CA PHE A 83 -2.97 11.33 -7.76
C PHE A 83 -4.20 12.22 -7.98
N GLU A 84 -3.97 13.43 -8.44
CA GLU A 84 -4.98 14.38 -8.88
C GLU A 84 -4.85 14.63 -10.38
N ASN A 85 -5.97 14.57 -11.09
CA ASN A 85 -6.09 15.13 -12.42
C ASN A 85 -6.27 16.65 -12.34
N THR A 86 -5.16 17.38 -12.40
CA THR A 86 -5.12 18.85 -12.29
C THR A 86 -5.82 19.60 -13.44
N ARG A 87 -6.17 18.90 -14.53
CA ARG A 87 -6.94 19.45 -15.66
C ARG A 87 -8.39 18.97 -15.69
N TRP A 88 -8.82 18.27 -14.65
CA TRP A 88 -10.20 17.85 -14.51
C TRP A 88 -11.13 19.06 -14.41
N LYS A 89 -12.31 18.91 -14.99
CA LYS A 89 -13.42 19.85 -14.88
C LYS A 89 -14.61 19.08 -14.35
N GLN A 90 -15.34 19.65 -13.38
CA GLN A 90 -16.54 19.02 -12.86
C GLN A 90 -17.51 18.79 -14.02
N ASP A 91 -17.95 17.55 -14.13
CA ASP A 91 -19.07 17.16 -14.94
C ASP A 91 -20.30 17.15 -14.03
N GLU A 92 -21.28 18.01 -14.31
CA GLU A 92 -22.50 18.13 -13.48
C GLU A 92 -23.33 16.83 -13.46
N SER A 93 -23.09 15.91 -14.41
CA SER A 93 -23.74 14.61 -14.46
C SER A 93 -23.10 13.54 -13.57
N LYS A 94 -21.91 13.80 -13.02
CA LYS A 94 -21.12 12.87 -12.20
C LYS A 94 -21.12 13.28 -10.73
N ALA A 95 -20.80 12.33 -9.85
CA ALA A 95 -20.59 12.64 -8.45
C ALA A 95 -19.46 13.67 -8.28
N LEU A 96 -19.53 14.46 -7.21
CA LEU A 96 -18.52 15.50 -6.93
C LEU A 96 -17.13 14.85 -6.86
N ASN A 97 -16.18 15.36 -7.68
CA ASN A 97 -14.80 14.85 -7.80
C ASN A 97 -14.64 13.42 -8.38
N GLU A 98 -15.67 12.85 -8.98
CA GLU A 98 -15.54 11.59 -9.70
C GLU A 98 -14.49 11.73 -10.83
N ASP A 99 -13.59 10.75 -10.94
CA ASP A 99 -12.44 10.71 -11.84
C ASP A 99 -11.36 11.79 -11.62
N ARG A 100 -11.49 12.66 -10.60
CA ARG A 100 -10.48 13.67 -10.28
C ARG A 100 -9.32 13.08 -9.51
N TYR A 101 -9.60 12.26 -8.50
CA TYR A 101 -8.59 11.70 -7.60
C TYR A 101 -8.50 10.19 -7.72
N TRP A 102 -7.27 9.68 -7.67
CA TRP A 102 -6.96 8.27 -7.88
C TRP A 102 -6.03 7.78 -6.78
N CYS A 103 -6.34 6.64 -6.20
CA CYS A 103 -5.43 5.94 -5.30
C CYS A 103 -4.55 5.01 -6.16
N VAL A 104 -3.24 5.24 -6.16
CA VAL A 104 -2.28 4.49 -6.96
C VAL A 104 -1.34 3.73 -6.04
N ILE A 105 -1.24 2.42 -6.25
CA ILE A 105 -0.39 1.54 -5.48
C ILE A 105 0.75 1.05 -6.38
N VAL A 106 1.97 1.24 -5.91
CA VAL A 106 3.19 0.85 -6.62
C VAL A 106 4.22 0.34 -5.62
N GLN A 107 5.13 -0.52 -6.07
CA GLN A 107 6.25 -1.00 -5.25
C GLN A 107 7.18 0.17 -4.88
N TYR A 108 7.89 0.08 -3.76
CA TYR A 108 8.88 1.08 -3.36
C TYR A 108 10.03 1.18 -4.38
N GLU A 109 10.50 0.02 -4.86
CA GLU A 109 11.47 -0.15 -5.95
C GLU A 109 10.95 0.36 -7.30
N GLY A 110 9.62 0.44 -7.45
CA GLY A 110 8.96 0.86 -8.66
C GLY A 110 8.85 2.38 -8.79
N SER A 111 8.79 2.82 -10.04
CA SER A 111 8.43 4.20 -10.39
C SER A 111 7.10 4.22 -11.11
N VAL A 112 6.34 5.32 -11.00
CA VAL A 112 5.09 5.50 -11.74
C VAL A 112 5.40 6.15 -13.07
N ASN A 113 5.20 5.43 -14.16
CA ASN A 113 5.15 5.99 -15.50
C ASN A 113 3.84 6.78 -15.69
N THR A 114 3.88 8.08 -15.42
CA THR A 114 2.70 8.96 -15.52
C THR A 114 2.04 8.93 -16.89
N THR A 115 2.79 8.72 -17.98
CA THR A 115 2.20 8.67 -19.34
C THR A 115 1.34 7.41 -19.53
N LYS A 116 1.84 6.25 -19.07
CA LYS A 116 1.05 5.00 -19.06
C LYS A 116 -0.15 5.11 -18.12
N LEU A 117 0.03 5.69 -16.93
CA LEU A 117 -1.05 5.92 -15.96
C LEU A 117 -2.17 6.81 -16.53
N GLU A 118 -1.81 7.95 -17.11
CA GLU A 118 -2.76 8.87 -17.76
C GLU A 118 -3.49 8.19 -18.93
N LYS A 119 -2.79 7.35 -19.71
CA LYS A 119 -3.43 6.56 -20.78
C LYS A 119 -4.50 5.62 -20.21
N ALA A 120 -4.17 4.85 -19.18
CA ALA A 120 -5.10 3.91 -18.56
C ALA A 120 -6.32 4.60 -17.93
N VAL A 121 -6.11 5.72 -17.21
CA VAL A 121 -7.21 6.50 -16.64
C VAL A 121 -8.12 7.03 -17.75
N ARG A 122 -7.56 7.51 -18.87
CA ARG A 122 -8.37 7.96 -20.01
C ARG A 122 -9.19 6.84 -20.64
N GLU A 123 -8.60 5.66 -20.81
CA GLU A 123 -9.30 4.49 -21.37
C GLU A 123 -10.45 4.05 -20.47
N ARG A 124 -10.29 4.14 -19.15
CA ARG A 124 -11.35 3.86 -18.17
C ARG A 124 -12.46 4.90 -18.14
N THR A 125 -12.11 6.18 -18.24
CA THR A 125 -13.05 7.30 -18.01
C THR A 125 -13.66 7.87 -19.29
N GLY A 126 -13.12 7.52 -20.45
CA GLY A 126 -13.44 8.17 -21.73
C GLY A 126 -12.83 9.57 -21.88
N ALA A 127 -11.98 10.01 -20.94
CA ALA A 127 -11.45 11.37 -20.94
C ALA A 127 -10.52 11.66 -22.14
N SER A 128 -10.61 12.89 -22.64
CA SER A 128 -9.72 13.37 -23.69
C SER A 128 -8.28 13.53 -23.19
N ARG A 129 -7.31 13.51 -24.10
CA ARG A 129 -5.91 13.80 -23.75
C ARG A 129 -5.71 15.21 -23.21
N LYS A 130 -6.52 16.19 -23.64
CA LYS A 130 -6.40 17.59 -23.22
C LYS A 130 -6.80 17.79 -21.75
N THR A 131 -7.76 17.00 -21.28
CA THR A 131 -8.35 17.06 -19.93
C THR A 131 -7.68 16.08 -18.96
N MET A 132 -6.59 15.43 -19.36
CA MET A 132 -5.86 14.50 -18.51
C MET A 132 -4.48 15.09 -18.17
N HIS A 133 -4.26 15.33 -16.88
CA HIS A 133 -2.93 15.63 -16.36
C HIS A 133 -2.79 15.19 -14.91
N LEU A 134 -2.21 14.00 -14.70
CA LEU A 134 -2.09 13.39 -13.37
C LEU A 134 -0.81 13.85 -12.68
N ARG A 135 -0.97 14.35 -11.45
CA ARG A 135 0.13 14.73 -10.55
C ARG A 135 -0.12 14.12 -9.19
N ILE A 136 0.94 13.87 -8.43
CA ILE A 136 0.79 13.50 -7.01
C ILE A 136 0.10 14.67 -6.30
N ALA A 137 -0.96 14.36 -5.56
CA ALA A 137 -1.73 15.34 -4.83
C ALA A 137 -0.85 15.95 -3.71
N PRO A 138 -1.01 17.25 -3.40
CA PRO A 138 -0.38 17.85 -2.23
C PRO A 138 -0.73 17.12 -0.93
N ALA A 139 0.15 17.16 0.07
CA ALA A 139 -0.01 16.42 1.31
C ALA A 139 -1.31 16.77 2.05
N GLU A 140 -1.69 18.06 2.06
CA GLU A 140 -2.92 18.55 2.67
C GLU A 140 -4.15 17.94 1.99
N LYS A 141 -4.14 17.87 0.65
CA LYS A 141 -5.23 17.27 -0.11
C LYS A 141 -5.28 15.75 0.07
N SER A 142 -4.13 15.08 0.11
CA SER A 142 -4.05 13.66 0.44
C SER A 142 -4.63 13.38 1.81
N PHE A 143 -4.33 14.20 2.82
CA PHE A 143 -4.90 14.06 4.17
C PHE A 143 -6.41 14.31 4.21
N GLU A 144 -6.91 15.29 3.47
CA GLU A 144 -8.36 15.55 3.36
C GLU A 144 -9.12 14.34 2.79
N LEU A 145 -8.57 13.74 1.73
CA LEU A 145 -9.19 12.62 1.01
C LEU A 145 -9.05 11.29 1.77
N THR A 146 -7.88 11.04 2.36
CA THR A 146 -7.56 9.73 2.96
C THR A 146 -7.72 9.72 4.47
N GLY A 147 -7.52 10.84 5.14
CA GLY A 147 -7.40 10.91 6.60
C GLY A 147 -6.02 10.56 7.14
N PHE A 148 -5.06 10.23 6.28
CA PHE A 148 -3.73 9.78 6.67
C PHE A 148 -2.66 10.81 6.33
N ILE A 149 -1.69 10.96 7.24
CA ILE A 149 -0.52 11.80 7.03
C ILE A 149 0.48 11.14 6.09
N ASN A 150 1.49 11.90 5.66
CA ASN A 150 2.60 11.37 4.87
C ASN A 150 3.22 10.14 5.55
N ASN A 151 3.63 9.15 4.75
CA ASN A 151 4.13 7.85 5.21
C ASN A 151 3.12 6.97 5.97
N ALA A 152 1.90 7.44 6.20
CA ALA A 152 0.83 6.66 6.82
C ALA A 152 -0.29 6.29 5.82
N VAL A 153 -0.22 6.79 4.59
CA VAL A 153 -1.28 6.63 3.58
C VAL A 153 -1.57 5.16 3.30
N SER A 154 -2.80 4.77 3.59
CA SER A 154 -3.36 3.45 3.35
C SER A 154 -4.48 3.56 2.31
N PRO A 155 -4.62 2.59 1.40
CA PRO A 155 -5.77 2.51 0.50
C PRO A 155 -7.03 2.01 1.23
N ILE A 156 -6.89 1.56 2.47
CA ILE A 156 -7.93 1.00 3.33
C ILE A 156 -8.30 2.04 4.39
N GLY A 157 -9.60 2.27 4.60
CA GLY A 157 -10.13 3.21 5.59
C GLY A 157 -10.09 4.68 5.18
N MET A 158 -9.95 4.99 3.88
CA MET A 158 -9.93 6.38 3.42
C MET A 158 -11.25 7.09 3.73
N LYS A 159 -11.20 8.37 4.13
CA LYS A 159 -12.39 9.23 4.33
C LYS A 159 -13.29 9.28 3.10
N MET A 160 -12.68 9.31 1.91
CA MET A 160 -13.35 9.24 0.63
C MET A 160 -12.95 7.95 -0.10
N SER A 161 -13.94 7.24 -0.66
CA SER A 161 -13.66 6.07 -1.49
C SER A 161 -13.10 6.54 -2.84
N LEU A 162 -11.79 6.34 -3.04
CA LEU A 162 -11.11 6.66 -4.29
C LEU A 162 -10.97 5.40 -5.17
N PRO A 163 -11.12 5.52 -6.50
CA PRO A 163 -10.78 4.43 -7.41
C PRO A 163 -9.31 4.02 -7.23
N ILE A 164 -9.08 2.71 -7.08
CA ILE A 164 -7.74 2.15 -6.85
C ILE A 164 -7.16 1.60 -8.15
N LEU A 165 -5.92 1.98 -8.44
CA LEU A 165 -5.09 1.45 -9.51
C LEU A 165 -3.87 0.78 -8.89
N THR A 166 -3.62 -0.48 -9.24
CA THR A 166 -2.44 -1.23 -8.79
C THR A 166 -1.61 -1.66 -9.99
N SER A 167 -0.28 -1.71 -9.85
CA SER A 167 0.57 -2.09 -10.97
C SER A 167 0.44 -3.58 -11.30
N VAL A 168 0.64 -3.95 -12.57
CA VAL A 168 0.73 -5.36 -13.00
C VAL A 168 1.83 -6.09 -12.20
N ALA A 169 2.97 -5.44 -11.94
CA ALA A 169 4.06 -6.02 -11.16
C ALA A 169 3.65 -6.42 -9.74
N ILE A 170 2.65 -5.75 -9.13
CA ILE A 170 2.08 -6.15 -7.83
C ILE A 170 1.21 -7.40 -7.98
N ALA A 171 0.38 -7.46 -9.02
CA ALA A 171 -0.47 -8.62 -9.30
C ALA A 171 0.33 -9.90 -9.60
N GLU A 172 1.57 -9.74 -10.07
CA GLU A 172 2.49 -10.83 -10.43
C GLU A 172 3.51 -11.18 -9.33
N LEU A 173 3.37 -10.62 -8.12
CA LEU A 173 4.27 -10.92 -7.00
C LEU A 173 4.32 -12.42 -6.68
N SER A 174 5.52 -12.89 -6.33
CA SER A 174 5.78 -14.27 -5.91
C SER A 174 6.65 -14.26 -4.65
N PRO A 175 6.10 -14.68 -3.48
CA PRO A 175 4.71 -15.10 -3.26
C PRO A 175 3.69 -13.95 -3.46
N PRO A 176 2.39 -14.25 -3.70
CA PRO A 176 1.38 -13.24 -4.02
C PRO A 176 0.88 -12.48 -2.78
N LEU A 177 1.80 -11.79 -2.12
CA LEU A 177 1.57 -11.00 -0.91
C LEU A 177 1.89 -9.53 -1.15
N LEU A 178 1.00 -8.65 -0.69
CA LEU A 178 1.13 -7.21 -0.80
C LEU A 178 1.39 -6.62 0.59
N TYR A 179 2.44 -5.81 0.73
CA TYR A 179 2.77 -5.10 1.98
C TYR A 179 2.54 -3.60 1.81
N LEU A 180 1.74 -2.99 2.69
CA LEU A 180 1.31 -1.58 2.62
C LEU A 180 1.39 -0.88 3.99
N GLY A 181 1.28 0.45 3.98
CA GLY A 181 0.95 1.22 5.18
C GLY A 181 -0.46 0.91 5.68
N ALA A 182 -0.65 0.88 6.99
CA ALA A 182 -1.93 0.54 7.64
C ALA A 182 -2.59 1.75 8.33
N GLY A 183 -2.47 2.94 7.75
CA GLY A 183 -3.09 4.16 8.26
C GLY A 183 -2.25 4.94 9.28
N HIS A 184 -1.15 4.34 9.75
CA HIS A 184 -0.19 4.95 10.68
C HIS A 184 1.24 4.83 10.13
N ALA A 185 2.14 5.74 10.54
CA ALA A 185 3.55 5.67 10.19
C ALA A 185 4.20 4.37 10.71
N ASP A 186 3.86 3.97 11.93
CA ASP A 186 4.45 2.79 12.58
C ASP A 186 3.68 1.48 12.33
N TRP A 187 2.61 1.50 11.54
CA TRP A 187 1.82 0.30 11.25
C TRP A 187 1.86 -0.06 9.77
N LYS A 188 2.00 -1.36 9.53
CA LYS A 188 2.05 -1.99 8.20
C LYS A 188 1.10 -3.17 8.16
N ILE A 189 0.62 -3.47 6.96
CA ILE A 189 -0.27 -4.61 6.71
C ILE A 189 0.27 -5.44 5.56
N ALA A 190 0.23 -6.76 5.71
CA ALA A 190 0.41 -7.72 4.64
C ALA A 190 -0.90 -8.46 4.39
N LEU A 191 -1.23 -8.69 3.12
CA LEU A 191 -2.41 -9.45 2.71
C LEU A 191 -2.21 -10.08 1.32
N PRO A 192 -2.95 -11.15 0.97
CA PRO A 192 -2.91 -11.71 -0.37
C PRO A 192 -3.31 -10.68 -1.42
N THR A 193 -2.51 -10.58 -2.50
CA THR A 193 -2.75 -9.59 -3.55
C THR A 193 -4.11 -9.77 -4.22
N SER A 194 -4.53 -11.01 -4.49
CA SER A 194 -5.84 -11.33 -5.07
C SER A 194 -7.00 -10.88 -4.17
N ALA A 195 -6.90 -11.16 -2.87
CA ALA A 195 -7.91 -10.75 -1.90
C ALA A 195 -8.04 -9.22 -1.82
N PHE A 196 -6.93 -8.49 -1.92
CA PHE A 196 -6.97 -7.03 -2.02
C PHE A 196 -7.68 -6.55 -3.30
N ILE A 197 -7.27 -7.08 -4.46
CA ILE A 197 -7.83 -6.68 -5.75
C ILE A 197 -9.35 -6.90 -5.78
N GLU A 198 -9.80 -8.07 -5.32
CA GLU A 198 -11.23 -8.43 -5.29
C GLU A 198 -12.01 -7.55 -4.31
N LYS A 199 -11.55 -7.44 -3.05
CA LYS A 199 -12.27 -6.75 -1.99
C LYS A 199 -12.46 -5.26 -2.25
N TRP A 200 -11.47 -4.61 -2.88
CA TRP A 200 -11.52 -3.17 -3.19
C TRP A 200 -11.77 -2.86 -4.66
N ASN A 201 -12.06 -3.86 -5.49
CA ASN A 201 -12.26 -3.72 -6.93
C ASN A 201 -11.13 -2.90 -7.59
N ALA A 202 -9.89 -3.20 -7.22
CA ALA A 202 -8.72 -2.47 -7.70
C ALA A 202 -8.44 -2.82 -9.17
N SER A 203 -8.20 -1.82 -10.01
CA SER A 203 -7.86 -2.07 -11.41
C SER A 203 -6.36 -2.35 -11.53
N VAL A 204 -6.01 -3.50 -12.09
CA VAL A 204 -4.63 -3.86 -12.42
C VAL A 204 -4.24 -3.19 -13.74
N VAL A 205 -3.17 -2.39 -13.73
CA VAL A 205 -2.76 -1.56 -14.87
C VAL A 205 -1.24 -1.57 -15.03
N ASP A 206 -0.75 -1.64 -16.27
CA ASP A 206 0.67 -1.43 -16.56
C ASP A 206 0.98 0.07 -16.53
N PHE A 207 1.50 0.55 -15.41
CA PHE A 207 2.02 1.92 -15.25
C PHE A 207 3.40 1.98 -14.57
N SER A 208 4.06 0.84 -14.41
CA SER A 208 5.43 0.74 -13.92
C SER A 208 6.46 0.68 -15.06
#